data_AF-A0A971PEQ7-F1
#
_entry.id   AF-A0A971PEQ7-F1
#
_cell.length_a   1.000
_cell.length_b   1.000
_cell.length_c   1.000
_cell.angle_alpha   90.00
_cell.angle_beta   90.00
_cell.angle_gamma   90.00
#
_symmetry.space_group_name_H-M   'P 1'
#
loop_
_entity.id
_entity.type
_entity.pdbx_description
1 polymer ?
#
loop_
_entity_poly.entity_id
_entity_poly.type
_entity_poly.pdbx_seq_one_letter_code
_entity_poly.pdbx_strand_id
1 'polypeptide(L)'
;MIITPEHLIKKYFPQPVESTRELYDRLQLDELGYSYAAWLKDAEDYCLSKYFTEEDYQLITGDEKNYSISPRVFRTLLEASPSKIGDEIRSCVSEIAKRMATDRTFARQLQDQIDQESGVSPVVPKISKSLKAKYNESGQDAFEYSIQADGRLHLDIISGFNFKPGQKILDLFFSFRLEVENKVPFHLVEVMLNLSDGDVLSYRSVWSCQDEAQKYGAILINRLIRVNLFEDNRKLIDSFDYMFAPSDISTLEAELQQVIETLPHLDEKQADREELGQRILKRHNLNGQAYALAIKQTIPKLMEVEKPGANIETAFLDAVNKYWDYYILQADPSKDINEDMEQMAQTRIPRVELAMVSTNILLNSQLCSKYFNRNFSSKQRQALFKDAAPRLIYTLAEAEFDPAVPADERIYHLSAFIAGQFDLMKEILEETRQWPK
;
A
#
# COMPACT_ATOMS: atom_id res chain seq x y z
N MET A 1 -17.69 -23.68 3.82
CA MET A 1 -17.75 -22.87 5.05
C MET A 1 -16.37 -22.88 5.67
N ILE A 2 -15.74 -21.71 5.77
CA ILE A 2 -14.48 -21.47 6.46
C ILE A 2 -14.81 -21.33 7.94
N ILE A 3 -14.13 -22.08 8.81
CA ILE A 3 -14.32 -21.98 10.25
C ILE A 3 -13.58 -20.73 10.74
N THR A 4 -14.30 -19.79 11.36
CA THR A 4 -13.73 -18.56 11.94
C THR A 4 -13.54 -18.67 13.46
N PRO A 5 -12.80 -17.75 14.11
CA PRO A 5 -12.70 -17.70 15.56
C PRO A 5 -14.07 -17.60 16.24
N GLU A 6 -15.00 -16.81 15.69
CA GLU A 6 -16.38 -16.70 16.19
C GLU A 6 -17.12 -18.05 16.17
N HIS A 7 -16.90 -18.88 15.15
CA HIS A 7 -17.48 -20.22 15.10
C HIS A 7 -16.94 -21.11 16.22
N LEU A 8 -15.63 -21.05 16.48
CA LEU A 8 -15.00 -21.80 17.57
C LEU A 8 -15.47 -21.28 18.94
N ILE A 9 -15.52 -19.97 19.13
CA ILE A 9 -16.02 -19.35 20.35
C ILE A 9 -17.46 -19.80 20.60
N LYS A 10 -18.35 -19.74 19.60
CA LYS A 10 -19.75 -20.16 19.74
C LYS A 10 -19.90 -21.67 20.01
N LYS A 11 -18.98 -22.50 19.49
CA LYS A 11 -18.93 -23.94 19.76
C LYS A 11 -18.58 -24.23 21.22
N TYR A 12 -17.58 -23.54 21.78
CA TYR A 12 -17.11 -23.75 23.15
C TYR A 12 -17.93 -22.99 24.20
N PHE A 13 -18.48 -21.83 23.83
CA PHE A 13 -19.24 -20.93 24.67
C PHE A 13 -20.61 -20.65 24.04
N PRO A 14 -21.51 -21.64 24.00
CA PRO A 14 -22.84 -21.47 23.39
C PRO A 14 -23.74 -20.51 24.18
N GLN A 15 -23.43 -20.30 25.46
CA GLN A 15 -24.04 -19.27 26.31
C GLN A 15 -22.97 -18.23 26.67
N PRO A 16 -23.36 -16.93 26.82
CA PRO A 16 -22.46 -15.89 27.28
C PRO A 16 -21.73 -16.30 28.56
N VAL A 17 -20.48 -15.86 28.68
CA VAL A 17 -19.71 -15.98 29.90
C VAL A 17 -19.71 -14.62 30.57
N GLU A 18 -20.25 -14.57 31.77
CA GLU A 18 -20.50 -13.29 32.46
C GLU A 18 -19.49 -13.04 33.58
N SER A 19 -18.69 -14.04 33.97
CA SER A 19 -17.69 -13.88 35.03
C SER A 19 -16.36 -14.57 34.77
N THR A 20 -15.30 -14.08 35.45
CA THR A 20 -13.97 -14.69 35.39
C THR A 20 -13.96 -16.13 35.91
N ARG A 21 -14.75 -16.45 36.95
CA ARG A 21 -14.85 -17.79 37.49
C ARG A 21 -15.48 -18.76 36.48
N GLU A 22 -16.57 -18.33 35.86
CA GLU A 22 -17.23 -19.11 34.83
C GLU A 22 -16.31 -19.35 33.62
N LEU A 23 -15.55 -18.34 33.21
CA LEU A 23 -14.56 -18.48 32.15
C LEU A 23 -13.50 -19.51 32.51
N TYR A 24 -12.93 -19.40 33.72
CA TYR A 24 -11.90 -20.31 34.21
C TYR A 24 -12.39 -21.77 34.21
N ASP A 25 -13.58 -22.03 34.76
CA ASP A 25 -14.14 -23.38 34.86
C ASP A 25 -14.41 -23.96 33.46
N ARG A 26 -14.97 -23.15 32.53
CA ARG A 26 -15.21 -23.58 31.14
C ARG A 26 -13.94 -23.80 30.34
N LEU A 27 -12.84 -23.15 30.71
CA LEU A 27 -11.52 -23.35 30.12
C LEU A 27 -10.76 -24.55 30.69
N GLN A 28 -11.28 -25.19 31.74
CA GLN A 28 -10.69 -26.37 32.39
C GLN A 28 -9.23 -26.13 32.80
N LEU A 29 -8.94 -24.92 33.31
CA LEU A 29 -7.58 -24.53 33.69
C LEU A 29 -7.08 -25.26 34.95
N ASP A 30 -8.00 -25.74 35.78
CA ASP A 30 -7.72 -26.60 36.92
C ASP A 30 -7.11 -27.94 36.50
N GLU A 31 -7.58 -28.52 35.39
CA GLU A 31 -7.02 -29.75 34.80
C GLU A 31 -5.57 -29.56 34.30
N LEU A 32 -5.16 -28.30 34.09
CA LEU A 32 -3.78 -27.91 33.73
C LEU A 32 -2.91 -27.58 34.96
N GLY A 33 -3.46 -27.72 36.17
CA GLY A 33 -2.77 -27.40 37.43
C GLY A 33 -2.64 -25.90 37.70
N TYR A 34 -3.36 -25.05 36.98
CA TYR A 34 -3.29 -23.60 37.12
C TYR A 34 -4.43 -23.10 38.00
N SER A 35 -4.16 -22.85 39.29
CA SER A 35 -5.22 -22.48 40.25
C SER A 35 -5.93 -21.17 39.89
N TYR A 36 -7.23 -21.08 40.16
CA TYR A 36 -8.04 -19.88 39.90
C TYR A 36 -7.45 -18.60 40.49
N ALA A 37 -6.98 -18.62 41.75
CA ALA A 37 -6.38 -17.44 42.37
C ALA A 37 -5.11 -16.95 41.64
N ALA A 38 -4.29 -17.88 41.13
CA ALA A 38 -3.10 -17.53 40.36
C ALA A 38 -3.48 -17.00 38.97
N TRP A 39 -4.40 -17.68 38.27
CA TRP A 39 -4.89 -17.23 36.97
C TRP A 39 -5.56 -15.86 37.04
N LEU A 40 -6.37 -15.62 38.07
CA LEU A 40 -7.05 -14.34 38.26
C LEU A 40 -6.05 -13.21 38.53
N LYS A 41 -5.02 -13.49 39.34
CA LYS A 41 -3.95 -12.53 39.59
C LYS A 41 -3.21 -12.18 38.31
N ASP A 42 -2.86 -13.17 37.49
CA ASP A 42 -2.19 -12.93 36.21
C ASP A 42 -3.10 -12.19 35.22
N ALA A 43 -4.41 -12.50 35.22
CA ALA A 43 -5.40 -11.74 34.46
C ALA A 43 -5.44 -10.28 34.88
N GLU A 44 -5.38 -9.97 36.19
CA GLU A 44 -5.30 -8.61 36.70
C GLU A 44 -4.01 -7.90 36.28
N ASP A 45 -2.86 -8.52 36.55
CA ASP A 45 -1.53 -7.94 36.38
C ASP A 45 -1.17 -7.72 34.89
N TYR A 46 -1.66 -8.59 34.01
CA TYR A 46 -1.25 -8.62 32.60
C TYR A 46 -2.36 -8.30 31.59
N CYS A 47 -3.65 -8.34 31.97
CA CYS A 47 -4.76 -8.04 31.07
C CYS A 47 -5.68 -6.92 31.58
N LEU A 48 -6.39 -7.16 32.68
CA LEU A 48 -7.50 -6.31 33.15
C LEU A 48 -7.01 -4.90 33.49
N SER A 49 -5.97 -4.77 34.32
CA SER A 49 -5.48 -3.45 34.74
C SER A 49 -4.78 -2.65 33.64
N LYS A 50 -4.33 -3.32 32.57
CA LYS A 50 -3.57 -2.69 31.48
C LYS A 50 -4.43 -2.21 30.31
N TYR A 51 -5.50 -2.93 30.01
CA TYR A 51 -6.25 -2.72 28.76
C TYR A 51 -7.72 -2.34 28.97
N PHE A 52 -8.22 -2.39 30.21
CA PHE A 52 -9.64 -2.23 30.53
C PHE A 52 -9.88 -1.29 31.70
N THR A 53 -11.07 -0.71 31.76
CA THR A 53 -11.52 0.16 32.87
C THR A 53 -12.53 -0.56 33.77
N GLU A 54 -12.90 0.06 34.89
CA GLU A 54 -13.91 -0.49 35.81
C GLU A 54 -15.32 -0.63 35.19
N GLU A 55 -15.57 -0.04 34.02
CA GLU A 55 -16.80 -0.24 33.25
C GLU A 55 -16.82 -1.60 32.54
N ASP A 56 -15.64 -2.16 32.25
CA ASP A 56 -15.47 -3.39 31.50
C ASP A 56 -15.47 -4.65 32.39
N TYR A 57 -15.11 -4.51 33.67
CA TYR A 57 -15.12 -5.60 34.64
C TYR A 57 -15.37 -5.08 36.07
N GLN A 58 -16.29 -5.72 36.80
CA GLN A 58 -16.69 -5.28 38.14
C GLN A 58 -16.59 -6.40 39.16
N LEU A 59 -16.09 -6.07 40.35
CA LEU A 59 -15.95 -7.06 41.42
C LEU A 59 -17.33 -7.55 41.85
N ILE A 60 -17.52 -8.87 41.84
CA ILE A 60 -18.72 -9.53 42.36
C ILE A 60 -18.52 -9.73 43.86
N THR A 61 -19.51 -9.34 44.66
CA THR A 61 -19.50 -9.57 46.11
C THR A 61 -19.64 -11.07 46.42
N GLY A 62 -18.64 -11.63 47.09
CA GLY A 62 -18.61 -13.05 47.49
C GLY A 62 -17.38 -13.41 48.31
N ASP A 63 -17.29 -14.68 48.71
CA ASP A 63 -16.20 -15.20 49.56
C ASP A 63 -14.89 -15.44 48.79
N GLU A 64 -14.96 -15.59 47.47
CA GLU A 64 -13.83 -15.70 46.55
C GLU A 64 -13.82 -14.48 45.61
N LYS A 65 -12.64 -13.91 45.35
CA LYS A 65 -12.49 -12.76 44.43
C LYS A 65 -12.90 -13.20 43.02
N ASN A 66 -13.91 -12.56 42.43
CA ASN A 66 -14.42 -12.85 41.10
C ASN A 66 -14.96 -11.57 40.46
N TYR A 67 -14.84 -11.44 39.13
CA TYR A 67 -15.34 -10.28 38.40
C TYR A 67 -16.43 -10.65 37.42
N SER A 68 -17.42 -9.78 37.26
CA SER A 68 -18.24 -9.75 36.06
C SER A 68 -17.40 -9.20 34.91
N ILE A 69 -17.61 -9.70 33.70
CA ILE A 69 -16.78 -9.33 32.54
C ILE A 69 -17.65 -8.96 31.35
N SER A 70 -17.26 -7.90 30.65
CA SER A 70 -17.86 -7.52 29.38
C SER A 70 -17.44 -8.51 28.26
N PRO A 71 -18.16 -8.56 27.12
CA PRO A 71 -17.75 -9.37 25.97
C PRO A 71 -16.33 -9.08 25.48
N ARG A 72 -15.87 -7.83 25.64
CA ARG A 72 -14.53 -7.40 25.25
C ARG A 72 -13.47 -8.01 26.17
N VAL A 73 -13.70 -7.97 27.49
CA VAL A 73 -12.83 -8.61 28.48
C VAL A 73 -12.80 -10.13 28.30
N PHE A 74 -13.96 -10.75 28.12
CA PHE A 74 -14.07 -12.18 27.81
C PHE A 74 -13.17 -12.58 26.65
N ARG A 75 -13.23 -11.83 25.54
CA ARG A 75 -12.47 -12.14 24.33
C ARG A 75 -10.96 -12.05 24.55
N THR A 76 -10.50 -10.99 25.21
CA THR A 76 -9.08 -10.83 25.52
C THR A 76 -8.57 -11.89 26.50
N LEU A 77 -9.33 -12.23 27.54
CA LEU A 77 -8.95 -13.30 28.47
C LEU A 77 -8.91 -14.67 27.79
N LEU A 78 -9.83 -14.94 26.89
CA LEU A 78 -9.86 -16.18 26.09
C LEU A 78 -8.63 -16.27 25.17
N GLU A 79 -8.33 -15.19 24.45
CA GLU A 79 -7.19 -15.12 23.53
C GLU A 79 -5.84 -15.13 24.25
N ALA A 80 -5.77 -14.65 25.50
CA ALA A 80 -4.57 -14.71 26.35
C ALA A 80 -4.46 -16.02 27.15
N SER A 81 -5.52 -16.83 27.21
CA SER A 81 -5.56 -18.03 28.04
C SER A 81 -4.58 -19.11 27.57
N PRO A 82 -3.84 -19.77 28.47
CA PRO A 82 -3.00 -20.93 28.15
C PRO A 82 -3.80 -22.24 27.97
N SER A 83 -5.11 -22.17 27.78
CA SER A 83 -5.97 -23.34 27.56
C SER A 83 -5.85 -23.89 26.14
N LYS A 84 -6.20 -25.17 25.96
CA LYS A 84 -6.34 -25.80 24.63
C LYS A 84 -7.35 -25.08 23.74
N ILE A 85 -8.41 -24.53 24.32
CA ILE A 85 -9.43 -23.75 23.61
C ILE A 85 -8.81 -22.44 23.08
N GLY A 86 -8.05 -21.75 23.93
CA GLY A 86 -7.29 -20.56 23.54
C GLY A 86 -6.28 -20.87 22.42
N ASP A 87 -5.57 -21.99 22.50
CA ASP A 87 -4.63 -22.44 21.46
C ASP A 87 -5.31 -22.68 20.11
N GLU A 88 -6.47 -23.36 20.10
CA GLU A 88 -7.22 -23.63 18.86
C GLU A 88 -7.72 -22.34 18.21
N ILE A 89 -8.21 -21.39 19.01
CA ILE A 89 -8.65 -20.08 18.52
C ILE A 89 -7.48 -19.29 17.94
N ARG A 90 -6.34 -19.20 18.65
CA ARG A 90 -5.12 -18.53 18.15
C ARG A 90 -4.59 -19.17 16.88
N SER A 91 -4.61 -20.51 16.80
CA SER A 91 -4.22 -21.24 15.60
C SER A 91 -5.14 -20.93 14.42
N CYS A 92 -6.45 -20.88 14.64
CA CYS A 92 -7.44 -20.51 13.63
C CYS A 92 -7.22 -19.08 13.11
N VAL A 93 -7.02 -18.11 14.01
CA VAL A 93 -6.68 -16.73 13.64
C VAL A 93 -5.42 -16.70 12.77
N SER A 94 -4.37 -17.41 13.20
CA SER A 94 -3.08 -17.44 12.49
C SER A 94 -3.20 -18.08 11.10
N GLU A 95 -3.96 -19.18 10.97
CA GLU A 95 -4.20 -19.84 9.68
C GLU A 95 -4.98 -18.93 8.74
N ILE A 96 -6.07 -18.32 9.20
CA ILE A 96 -6.88 -17.40 8.40
C ILE A 96 -6.03 -16.22 7.95
N ALA A 97 -5.30 -15.57 8.87
CA ALA A 97 -4.46 -14.43 8.54
C ALA A 97 -3.42 -14.79 7.46
N LYS A 98 -2.76 -15.94 7.61
CA LYS A 98 -1.78 -16.43 6.62
C LYS A 98 -2.42 -16.70 5.25
N ARG A 99 -3.58 -17.33 5.22
CA ARG A 99 -4.29 -17.64 3.97
C ARG A 99 -4.88 -16.41 3.32
N MET A 100 -5.43 -15.48 4.10
CA MET A 100 -5.89 -14.18 3.59
C MET A 100 -4.74 -13.40 2.92
N ALA A 101 -3.54 -13.44 3.50
CA ALA A 101 -2.37 -12.76 2.95
C ALA A 101 -1.83 -13.40 1.65
N THR A 102 -2.16 -14.66 1.35
CA THR A 102 -1.51 -15.44 0.29
C THR A 102 -2.45 -16.05 -0.76
N ASP A 103 -3.75 -16.14 -0.47
CA ASP A 103 -4.78 -16.73 -1.33
C ASP A 103 -5.97 -15.79 -1.45
N ARG A 104 -6.00 -15.03 -2.56
CA ARG A 104 -7.08 -14.09 -2.89
C ARG A 104 -8.45 -14.77 -3.00
N THR A 105 -8.51 -16.03 -3.46
CA THR A 105 -9.79 -16.75 -3.58
C THR A 105 -10.34 -17.08 -2.21
N PHE A 106 -9.47 -17.51 -1.30
CA PHE A 106 -9.84 -17.73 0.09
C PHE A 106 -10.29 -16.45 0.78
N ALA A 107 -9.56 -15.34 0.60
CA ALA A 107 -9.93 -14.05 1.18
C ALA A 107 -11.34 -13.62 0.76
N ARG A 108 -11.66 -13.73 -0.54
CA ARG A 108 -13.01 -13.43 -1.05
C ARG A 108 -14.08 -14.35 -0.46
N GLN A 109 -13.83 -15.66 -0.44
CA GLN A 109 -14.78 -16.64 0.11
C GLN A 109 -15.06 -16.41 1.60
N LEU A 110 -14.01 -16.07 2.37
CA LEU A 110 -14.14 -15.74 3.79
C LEU A 110 -14.99 -14.49 3.97
N GLN A 111 -14.73 -13.46 3.17
CA GLN A 111 -15.47 -12.22 3.24
C GLN A 111 -16.94 -12.40 2.84
N ASP A 112 -17.22 -13.13 1.76
CA ASP A 112 -18.58 -13.46 1.33
C ASP A 112 -19.35 -14.20 2.44
N GLN A 113 -18.67 -15.11 3.15
CA GLN A 113 -19.25 -15.82 4.28
C GLN A 113 -19.54 -14.89 5.47
N ILE A 114 -18.59 -14.02 5.85
CA ILE A 114 -18.77 -13.05 6.94
C ILE A 114 -19.95 -12.12 6.64
N ASP A 115 -20.07 -11.65 5.39
CA ASP A 115 -21.17 -10.78 4.96
C ASP A 115 -22.51 -11.49 5.10
N GLN A 116 -22.58 -12.74 4.62
CA GLN A 116 -23.78 -13.56 4.71
C GLN A 116 -24.19 -13.80 6.17
N GLU A 117 -23.22 -14.12 7.03
CA GLU A 117 -23.46 -14.35 8.47
C GLU A 117 -23.86 -13.08 9.22
N SER A 118 -23.34 -11.93 8.78
CA SER A 118 -23.64 -10.61 9.36
C SER A 118 -24.91 -9.98 8.78
N GLY A 119 -25.59 -10.64 7.83
CA GLY A 119 -26.78 -10.12 7.17
C GLY A 119 -26.51 -8.91 6.26
N VAL A 120 -25.25 -8.72 5.84
CA VAL A 120 -24.86 -7.63 4.94
C VAL A 120 -25.42 -7.93 3.55
N SER A 121 -26.19 -6.98 3.01
CA SER A 121 -26.77 -7.13 1.69
C SER A 121 -25.72 -6.90 0.59
N PRO A 122 -25.70 -7.71 -0.48
CA PRO A 122 -24.78 -7.50 -1.59
C PRO A 122 -24.99 -6.11 -2.22
N VAL A 123 -23.93 -5.31 -2.27
CA VAL A 123 -23.95 -4.02 -2.97
C VAL A 123 -23.73 -4.27 -4.46
N VAL A 124 -24.72 -3.92 -5.28
CA VAL A 124 -24.59 -3.96 -6.74
C VAL A 124 -23.88 -2.69 -7.21
N PRO A 125 -22.71 -2.79 -7.86
CA PRO A 125 -21.99 -1.62 -8.36
C PRO A 125 -22.83 -0.78 -9.32
N LYS A 126 -22.86 0.54 -9.12
CA LYS A 126 -23.59 1.48 -9.96
C LYS A 126 -22.86 2.81 -10.04
N ILE A 127 -22.79 3.37 -11.24
CA ILE A 127 -22.29 4.72 -11.46
C ILE A 127 -23.28 5.75 -10.92
N SER A 128 -22.80 6.67 -10.07
CA SER A 128 -23.59 7.80 -9.61
C SER A 128 -23.86 8.82 -10.72
N LYS A 129 -24.91 9.64 -10.54
CA LYS A 129 -25.21 10.72 -11.48
C LYS A 129 -24.07 11.75 -11.55
N SER A 130 -23.43 12.04 -10.42
CA SER A 130 -22.30 12.97 -10.32
C SER A 130 -21.09 12.45 -11.09
N LEU A 131 -20.73 11.17 -10.92
CA LEU A 131 -19.62 10.56 -11.63
C LEU A 131 -19.83 10.59 -13.15
N LYS A 132 -21.04 10.22 -13.61
CA LYS A 132 -21.33 10.27 -15.05
C LYS A 132 -21.34 11.71 -15.60
N ALA A 133 -21.80 12.68 -14.82
CA ALA A 133 -21.76 14.08 -15.21
C ALA A 133 -20.31 14.56 -15.39
N LYS A 134 -19.42 14.27 -14.43
CA LYS A 134 -17.99 14.57 -14.51
C LYS A 134 -17.35 14.01 -15.78
N TYR A 135 -17.58 12.72 -16.07
CA TYR A 135 -17.07 12.08 -17.28
C TYR A 135 -17.56 12.76 -18.57
N ASN A 136 -18.85 13.08 -18.64
CA ASN A 136 -19.45 13.70 -19.83
C ASN A 136 -18.93 15.13 -20.05
N GLU A 137 -18.62 15.86 -18.98
CA GLU A 137 -18.10 17.21 -19.03
C GLU A 137 -16.62 17.24 -19.46
N SER A 138 -15.79 16.36 -18.90
CA SER A 138 -14.36 16.31 -19.21
C SER A 138 -14.05 15.59 -20.53
N GLY A 139 -14.90 14.63 -20.94
CA GLY A 139 -14.61 13.69 -22.02
C GLY A 139 -13.46 12.73 -21.71
N GLN A 140 -13.04 12.66 -20.44
CA GLN A 140 -11.96 11.83 -19.94
C GLN A 140 -12.49 10.87 -18.88
N ASP A 141 -11.74 9.80 -18.61
CA ASP A 141 -12.02 8.90 -17.50
C ASP A 141 -12.28 9.67 -16.20
N ALA A 142 -13.28 9.22 -15.45
CA ALA A 142 -13.62 9.80 -14.16
C ALA A 142 -13.76 8.69 -13.12
N PHE A 143 -13.50 9.02 -11.87
CA PHE A 143 -13.65 8.07 -10.78
C PHE A 143 -14.10 8.76 -9.50
N GLU A 144 -14.69 7.99 -8.58
CA GLU A 144 -15.06 8.48 -7.26
C GLU A 144 -14.92 7.39 -6.20
N TYR A 145 -14.60 7.82 -4.98
CA TYR A 145 -14.58 6.95 -3.80
C TYR A 145 -15.87 7.13 -3.01
N SER A 146 -16.45 6.03 -2.56
CA SER A 146 -17.65 6.06 -1.72
C SER A 146 -17.66 4.92 -0.71
N ILE A 147 -18.12 5.19 0.51
CA ILE A 147 -18.38 4.14 1.49
C ILE A 147 -19.81 3.67 1.26
N GLN A 148 -19.97 2.39 0.94
CA GLN A 148 -21.26 1.81 0.60
C GLN A 148 -21.98 1.25 1.82
N ALA A 149 -23.21 0.76 1.63
CA ALA A 149 -24.04 0.23 2.72
C ALA A 149 -23.45 -1.02 3.40
N ASP A 150 -22.49 -1.70 2.76
CA ASP A 150 -21.71 -2.79 3.35
C ASP A 150 -20.51 -2.30 4.17
N GLY A 151 -20.36 -0.98 4.37
CA GLY A 151 -19.30 -0.37 5.17
C GLY A 151 -17.93 -0.35 4.49
N ARG A 152 -17.83 -0.81 3.23
CA ARG A 152 -16.58 -0.86 2.48
C ARG A 152 -16.35 0.40 1.68
N LEU A 153 -15.06 0.70 1.46
CA LEU A 153 -14.65 1.72 0.52
C LEU A 153 -14.68 1.16 -0.90
N HIS A 154 -15.50 1.77 -1.75
CA HIS A 154 -15.60 1.48 -3.17
C HIS A 154 -14.91 2.59 -3.98
N LEU A 155 -14.20 2.19 -5.03
CA LEU A 155 -13.70 3.06 -6.09
C LEU A 155 -14.44 2.72 -7.38
N ASP A 156 -15.35 3.61 -7.80
CA ASP A 156 -16.08 3.45 -9.05
C ASP A 156 -15.37 4.25 -10.15
N ILE A 157 -15.03 3.59 -11.25
CA ILE A 157 -14.28 4.17 -12.38
C ILE A 157 -15.13 4.05 -13.64
N ILE A 158 -15.38 5.17 -14.32
CA ILE A 158 -15.94 5.20 -15.67
C ILE A 158 -14.85 5.56 -16.66
N SER A 159 -14.63 4.68 -17.65
CA SER A 159 -13.56 4.82 -18.61
C SER A 159 -14.07 4.84 -20.04
N GLY A 160 -13.47 5.72 -20.85
CA GLY A 160 -13.64 5.76 -22.30
C GLY A 160 -12.75 4.74 -23.04
N PHE A 161 -12.01 3.91 -22.30
CA PHE A 161 -11.18 2.86 -22.85
C PHE A 161 -12.00 1.86 -23.68
N ASN A 162 -11.44 1.42 -24.82
CA ASN A 162 -12.12 0.50 -25.72
C ASN A 162 -11.95 -0.95 -25.23
N PHE A 163 -12.79 -1.34 -24.27
CA PHE A 163 -12.71 -2.66 -23.66
C PHE A 163 -13.03 -3.78 -24.65
N LYS A 164 -12.18 -4.81 -24.67
CA LYS A 164 -12.41 -6.03 -25.44
C LYS A 164 -13.42 -6.93 -24.71
N PRO A 165 -14.22 -7.73 -25.43
CA PRO A 165 -15.13 -8.69 -24.79
C PRO A 165 -14.38 -9.63 -23.84
N GLY A 166 -14.85 -9.71 -22.58
CA GLY A 166 -14.27 -10.59 -21.56
C GLY A 166 -13.00 -10.05 -20.90
N GLN A 167 -12.60 -8.81 -21.18
CA GLN A 167 -11.51 -8.15 -20.47
C GLN A 167 -11.85 -7.97 -18.99
N LYS A 168 -10.84 -8.18 -18.14
CA LYS A 168 -10.97 -8.18 -16.68
C LYS A 168 -9.82 -7.41 -16.04
N ILE A 169 -10.00 -7.04 -14.79
CA ILE A 169 -8.92 -6.55 -13.95
C ILE A 169 -8.08 -7.77 -13.55
N LEU A 170 -6.81 -7.78 -13.95
CA LEU A 170 -5.86 -8.83 -13.60
C LEU A 170 -5.31 -8.61 -12.18
N ASP A 171 -4.86 -7.38 -11.93
CA ASP A 171 -4.41 -6.92 -10.62
C ASP A 171 -4.59 -5.41 -10.48
N LEU A 172 -4.41 -4.97 -9.23
CA LEU A 172 -4.52 -3.60 -8.79
C LEU A 172 -3.33 -3.28 -7.90
N PHE A 173 -2.89 -2.04 -7.94
CA PHE A 173 -1.93 -1.49 -7.00
C PHE A 173 -2.44 -0.14 -6.48
N PHE A 174 -2.40 0.02 -5.16
CA PHE A 174 -2.66 1.29 -4.48
C PHE A 174 -1.40 1.77 -3.79
N SER A 175 -1.06 3.04 -4.00
CA SER A 175 -0.01 3.72 -3.24
C SER A 175 -0.58 4.93 -2.54
N PHE A 176 -0.25 5.07 -1.26
CA PHE A 176 -0.50 6.25 -0.45
C PHE A 176 0.86 6.90 -0.20
N ARG A 177 0.94 8.21 -0.42
CA ARG A 177 2.14 8.98 -0.06
C ARG A 177 1.73 10.20 0.74
N LEU A 178 2.18 10.25 1.98
CA LEU A 178 1.95 11.41 2.84
C LEU A 178 2.75 12.62 2.33
N GLU A 179 2.06 13.72 2.06
CA GLU A 179 2.63 15.02 1.74
C GLU A 179 2.08 16.08 2.68
N VAL A 180 2.95 16.98 3.14
CA VAL A 180 2.55 18.10 3.99
C VAL A 180 2.75 19.40 3.22
N GLU A 181 1.67 20.07 2.87
CA GLU A 181 1.68 21.34 2.16
C GLU A 181 1.08 22.41 3.08
N ASN A 182 1.83 23.48 3.36
CA ASN A 182 1.41 24.52 4.31
C ASN A 182 0.97 23.96 5.68
N LYS A 183 1.67 22.92 6.17
CA LYS A 183 1.36 22.17 7.41
C LYS A 183 0.06 21.36 7.37
N VAL A 184 -0.64 21.31 6.23
CA VAL A 184 -1.82 20.47 6.06
C VAL A 184 -1.39 19.13 5.45
N PRO A 185 -1.69 17.99 6.11
CA PRO A 185 -1.33 16.68 5.61
C PRO A 185 -2.33 16.16 4.57
N PHE A 186 -1.81 15.68 3.45
CA PHE A 186 -2.53 15.04 2.36
C PHE A 186 -1.93 13.68 2.06
N HIS A 187 -2.74 12.71 1.67
CA HIS A 187 -2.24 11.53 0.97
C HIS A 187 -2.44 11.71 -0.53
N LEU A 188 -1.36 11.64 -1.30
CA LEU A 188 -1.44 11.37 -2.72
C LEU A 188 -1.83 9.90 -2.89
N VAL A 189 -2.96 9.64 -3.54
CA VAL A 189 -3.47 8.28 -3.77
C VAL A 189 -3.30 7.95 -5.25
N GLU A 190 -2.43 6.99 -5.54
CA GLU A 190 -2.18 6.50 -6.88
C GLU A 190 -2.78 5.11 -7.04
N VAL A 191 -3.50 4.90 -8.15
CA VAL A 191 -4.13 3.63 -8.49
C VAL A 191 -3.61 3.20 -9.84
N MET A 192 -3.09 1.98 -9.92
CA MET A 192 -2.76 1.32 -11.18
C MET A 192 -3.60 0.06 -11.33
N LEU A 193 -4.24 -0.07 -12.48
CA LEU A 193 -5.05 -1.21 -12.87
C LEU A 193 -4.40 -1.90 -14.06
N ASN A 194 -3.99 -3.15 -13.90
CA ASN A 194 -3.57 -3.97 -15.04
C ASN A 194 -4.74 -4.80 -15.53
N LEU A 195 -4.97 -4.76 -16.84
CA LEU A 195 -6.01 -5.53 -17.50
C LEU A 195 -5.46 -6.87 -17.98
N SER A 196 -6.35 -7.83 -18.18
CA SER A 196 -6.01 -9.21 -18.57
C SER A 196 -5.23 -9.35 -19.88
N ASP A 197 -5.19 -8.32 -20.72
CA ASP A 197 -4.43 -8.24 -21.96
C ASP A 197 -3.13 -7.43 -21.86
N GLY A 198 -2.78 -6.97 -20.66
CA GLY A 198 -1.55 -6.23 -20.37
C GLY A 198 -1.68 -4.71 -20.48
N ASP A 199 -2.85 -4.20 -20.88
CA ASP A 199 -3.12 -2.75 -20.86
C ASP A 199 -3.18 -2.24 -19.41
N VAL A 200 -2.69 -1.02 -19.18
CA VAL A 200 -2.61 -0.40 -17.85
C VAL A 200 -3.41 0.89 -17.83
N LEU A 201 -4.29 1.03 -16.83
CA LEU A 201 -4.99 2.27 -16.53
C LEU A 201 -4.44 2.86 -15.23
N SER A 202 -4.17 4.16 -15.21
CA SER A 202 -3.63 4.86 -14.04
C SER A 202 -4.49 6.04 -13.65
N TYR A 203 -4.79 6.13 -12.36
CA TYR A 203 -5.58 7.20 -11.76
C TYR A 203 -4.83 7.79 -10.57
N ARG A 204 -5.01 9.09 -10.35
CA ARG A 204 -4.39 9.81 -9.24
C ARG A 204 -5.40 10.74 -8.60
N SER A 205 -5.46 10.73 -7.27
CA SER A 205 -6.25 11.64 -6.46
C SER A 205 -5.44 12.11 -5.27
N VAL A 206 -5.97 13.08 -4.53
CA VAL A 206 -5.37 13.58 -3.31
C VAL A 206 -6.45 13.64 -2.24
N TRP A 207 -6.12 13.15 -1.05
CA TRP A 207 -7.01 13.11 0.09
C TRP A 207 -6.46 14.02 1.16
N SER A 208 -7.23 15.04 1.52
CA SER A 208 -7.01 15.74 2.79
C SER A 208 -7.18 14.71 3.91
N CYS A 209 -6.14 14.47 4.71
CA CYS A 209 -6.18 13.39 5.69
C CYS A 209 -7.30 13.58 6.72
N GLN A 210 -7.65 14.85 6.99
CA GLN A 210 -8.73 15.21 7.91
C GLN A 210 -10.11 14.99 7.29
N ASP A 211 -10.32 15.47 6.07
CA ASP A 211 -11.64 15.43 5.43
C ASP A 211 -12.03 14.01 5.02
N GLU A 212 -11.03 13.16 4.80
CA GLU A 212 -11.18 11.79 4.33
C GLU A 212 -11.02 10.73 5.43
N ALA A 213 -11.08 11.14 6.71
CA ALA A 213 -10.94 10.27 7.89
C ALA A 213 -11.79 8.99 7.82
N GLN A 214 -13.02 9.10 7.29
CA GLN A 214 -13.94 7.96 7.16
C GLN A 214 -13.42 6.91 6.18
N LYS A 215 -12.73 7.31 5.09
CA LYS A 215 -12.16 6.39 4.11
C LYS A 215 -11.05 5.54 4.74
N TYR A 216 -10.17 6.16 5.53
CA TYR A 216 -9.14 5.44 6.28
C TYR A 216 -9.77 4.47 7.28
N GLY A 217 -10.81 4.90 8.01
CA GLY A 217 -11.56 4.01 8.90
C GLY A 217 -12.10 2.77 8.18
N ALA A 218 -12.71 2.95 7.01
CA ALA A 218 -13.21 1.84 6.20
C ALA A 218 -12.07 0.90 5.73
N ILE A 219 -10.92 1.44 5.32
CA ILE A 219 -9.75 0.65 4.93
C ILE A 219 -9.18 -0.12 6.14
N LEU A 220 -9.03 0.53 7.30
CA LEU A 220 -8.45 -0.11 8.49
C LEU A 220 -9.36 -1.21 9.06
N ILE A 221 -10.68 -1.04 8.97
CA ILE A 221 -11.65 -2.05 9.43
C ILE A 221 -11.72 -3.23 8.47
N ASN A 222 -11.87 -2.97 7.17
CA ASN A 222 -12.15 -4.02 6.18
C ASN A 222 -10.89 -4.56 5.49
N ARG A 223 -9.75 -3.87 5.62
CA ARG A 223 -8.47 -4.18 4.98
C ARG A 223 -8.54 -4.32 3.45
N LEU A 224 -9.51 -3.64 2.82
CA LEU A 224 -9.73 -3.72 1.38
C LEU A 224 -10.31 -2.44 0.76
N ILE A 225 -10.12 -2.30 -0.55
CA ILE A 225 -10.87 -1.37 -1.41
C ILE A 225 -11.49 -2.19 -2.56
N ARG A 226 -12.79 -2.04 -2.79
CA ARG A 226 -13.47 -2.64 -3.94
C ARG A 226 -13.42 -1.69 -5.13
N VAL A 227 -12.80 -2.10 -6.22
CA VAL A 227 -12.74 -1.31 -7.45
C VAL A 227 -13.75 -1.84 -8.46
N ASN A 228 -14.60 -0.96 -8.97
CA ASN A 228 -15.59 -1.29 -10.00
C ASN A 228 -15.28 -0.50 -11.26
N LEU A 229 -14.98 -1.21 -12.34
CA LEU A 229 -14.62 -0.62 -13.62
C LEU A 229 -15.78 -0.68 -14.59
N PHE A 230 -16.16 0.46 -15.15
CA PHE A 230 -17.29 0.59 -16.06
C PHE A 230 -16.88 1.19 -17.41
N GLU A 231 -17.56 0.74 -18.46
CA GLU A 231 -17.60 1.41 -19.76
C GLU A 231 -18.34 2.76 -19.66
N ASP A 232 -18.09 3.63 -20.64
CA ASP A 232 -18.76 4.93 -20.76
C ASP A 232 -20.29 4.84 -20.79
N ASN A 233 -20.86 3.76 -21.29
CA ASN A 233 -22.30 3.45 -21.32
C ASN A 233 -22.86 2.97 -19.97
N ARG A 234 -22.05 2.98 -18.89
CA ARG A 234 -22.35 2.50 -17.53
C ARG A 234 -22.43 0.99 -17.37
N LYS A 235 -21.99 0.20 -18.36
CA LYS A 235 -21.88 -1.24 -18.24
C LYS A 235 -20.66 -1.59 -17.37
N LEU A 236 -20.88 -2.40 -16.35
CA LEU A 236 -19.79 -2.94 -15.53
C LEU A 236 -18.95 -3.89 -16.38
N ILE A 237 -17.65 -3.62 -16.44
CA ILE A 237 -16.64 -4.50 -17.04
C ILE A 237 -16.26 -5.58 -16.03
N ASP A 238 -15.80 -5.13 -14.87
CA ASP A 238 -15.34 -6.03 -13.81
C ASP A 238 -15.35 -5.34 -12.44
N SER A 239 -15.35 -6.15 -11.40
CA SER A 239 -15.19 -5.73 -10.01
C SER A 239 -14.05 -6.51 -9.37
N PHE A 240 -13.17 -5.82 -8.66
CA PHE A 240 -11.99 -6.42 -8.06
C PHE A 240 -11.78 -5.89 -6.64
N ASP A 241 -11.55 -6.80 -5.68
CA ASP A 241 -11.22 -6.45 -4.30
C ASP A 241 -9.70 -6.39 -4.11
N TYR A 242 -9.17 -5.18 -3.92
CA TYR A 242 -7.79 -4.98 -3.51
C TYR A 242 -7.68 -5.21 -2.01
N MET A 243 -7.04 -6.31 -1.62
CA MET A 243 -6.73 -6.62 -0.22
C MET A 243 -5.36 -6.04 0.14
N PHE A 244 -5.30 -5.26 1.22
CA PHE A 244 -4.03 -4.71 1.70
C PHE A 244 -3.20 -5.79 2.39
N ALA A 245 -1.89 -5.81 2.13
CA ALA A 245 -0.98 -6.63 2.90
C ALA A 245 -0.81 -6.06 4.32
N PRO A 246 -0.45 -6.89 5.33
CA PRO A 246 -0.19 -6.40 6.68
C PRO A 246 0.87 -5.29 6.75
N SER A 247 1.88 -5.32 5.88
CA SER A 247 2.90 -4.27 5.76
C SER A 247 2.31 -2.94 5.28
N ASP A 248 1.43 -2.98 4.28
CA ASP A 248 0.79 -1.77 3.74
C ASP A 248 -0.08 -1.11 4.80
N ILE A 249 -0.78 -1.96 5.56
CA ILE A 249 -1.58 -1.54 6.71
C ILE A 249 -0.74 -0.90 7.80
N SER A 250 0.36 -1.54 8.23
CA SER A 250 1.22 -0.98 9.27
C SER A 250 1.87 0.32 8.83
N THR A 251 2.20 0.44 7.54
CA THR A 251 2.72 1.68 6.95
C THR A 251 1.66 2.78 7.02
N LEU A 252 0.44 2.51 6.56
CA LEU A 252 -0.66 3.46 6.63
C LEU A 252 -0.98 3.87 8.09
N GLU A 253 -0.97 2.92 9.03
CA GLU A 253 -1.16 3.20 10.46
C GLU A 253 -0.05 4.13 11.01
N ALA A 254 1.20 3.92 10.62
CA ALA A 254 2.31 4.79 11.00
C ALA A 254 2.21 6.20 10.38
N GLU A 255 1.81 6.31 9.10
CA GLU A 255 1.56 7.59 8.43
C GLU A 255 0.40 8.34 9.10
N LEU A 256 -0.70 7.66 9.43
CA LEU A 256 -1.83 8.26 10.13
C LEU A 256 -1.47 8.69 11.55
N GLN A 257 -0.57 7.98 12.23
CA GLN A 257 -0.03 8.42 13.51
C GLN A 257 0.76 9.73 13.37
N GLN A 258 1.61 9.84 12.33
CA GLN A 258 2.29 11.10 12.01
C GLN A 258 1.29 12.23 11.71
N VAL A 259 0.22 11.94 10.96
CA VAL A 259 -0.85 12.91 10.71
C VAL A 259 -1.44 13.42 12.02
N ILE A 260 -1.79 12.53 12.95
CA ILE A 260 -2.33 12.90 14.28
C ILE A 260 -1.36 13.81 15.03
N GLU A 261 -0.07 13.52 14.99
CA GLU A 261 0.98 14.32 15.65
C GLU A 261 1.15 15.71 15.03
N THR A 262 0.84 15.87 13.73
CA THR A 262 0.87 17.18 13.07
C THR A 262 -0.37 18.03 13.34
N LEU A 263 -1.49 17.44 13.79
CA LEU A 263 -2.76 18.16 14.00
C LEU A 263 -2.65 19.39 14.93
N PRO A 264 -1.92 19.36 16.05
CA PRO A 264 -1.79 20.52 16.95
C PRO A 264 -1.07 21.72 16.33
N HIS A 265 -0.39 21.52 15.20
CA HIS A 265 0.40 22.53 14.51
C HIS A 265 -0.26 23.07 13.23
N LEU A 266 -1.48 22.62 12.94
CA LEU A 266 -2.28 23.06 11.80
C LEU A 266 -2.69 24.51 11.94
N ASP A 267 -2.48 25.27 10.86
CA ASP A 267 -3.11 26.58 10.71
C ASP A 267 -4.44 26.43 9.96
N GLU A 268 -5.49 26.04 10.68
CA GLU A 268 -6.83 25.81 10.11
C GLU A 268 -7.47 27.08 9.53
N LYS A 269 -6.94 28.26 9.83
CA LYS A 269 -7.58 29.54 9.50
C LYS A 269 -7.13 30.15 8.18
N GLN A 270 -6.13 29.58 7.48
CA GLN A 270 -5.55 30.19 6.28
C GLN A 270 -5.47 29.30 5.03
N ALA A 271 -5.79 28.01 5.11
CA ALA A 271 -5.58 27.07 4.02
C ALA A 271 -6.92 26.61 3.39
N ASP A 272 -7.19 26.99 2.14
CA ASP A 272 -8.20 26.32 1.31
C ASP A 272 -7.67 24.92 0.94
N ARG A 273 -8.15 23.89 1.65
CA ARG A 273 -7.69 22.51 1.48
C ARG A 273 -7.99 21.96 0.08
N GLU A 274 -9.10 22.39 -0.53
CA GLU A 274 -9.44 21.97 -1.89
C GLU A 274 -8.44 22.59 -2.87
N GLU A 275 -8.16 23.89 -2.76
CA GLU A 275 -7.17 24.56 -3.61
C GLU A 275 -5.76 23.94 -3.45
N LEU A 276 -5.34 23.69 -2.20
CA LEU A 276 -4.07 23.01 -1.91
C LEU A 276 -4.02 21.61 -2.51
N GLY A 277 -5.08 20.82 -2.33
CA GLY A 277 -5.22 19.50 -2.93
C GLY A 277 -5.09 19.57 -4.46
N GLN A 278 -5.87 20.44 -5.12
CA GLN A 278 -5.80 20.61 -6.58
C GLN A 278 -4.41 21.06 -7.04
N ARG A 279 -3.71 21.90 -6.27
CA ARG A 279 -2.32 22.28 -6.55
C ARG A 279 -1.37 21.10 -6.47
N ILE A 280 -1.45 20.28 -5.42
CA ILE A 280 -0.66 19.04 -5.28
C ILE A 280 -0.95 18.11 -6.47
N LEU A 281 -2.22 17.90 -6.79
CA LEU A 281 -2.63 16.99 -7.86
C LEU A 281 -2.13 17.47 -9.23
N LYS A 282 -2.28 18.78 -9.52
CA LYS A 282 -1.76 19.41 -10.73
C LYS A 282 -0.25 19.27 -10.81
N ARG A 283 0.47 19.54 -9.71
CA ARG A 283 1.93 19.38 -9.60
C ARG A 283 2.37 17.96 -10.01
N HIS A 284 1.75 16.94 -9.44
CA HIS A 284 2.08 15.54 -9.74
C HIS A 284 1.67 15.10 -11.15
N ASN A 285 0.55 15.60 -11.67
CA ASN A 285 0.12 15.31 -13.04
C ASN A 285 1.07 15.92 -14.07
N LEU A 286 1.48 17.19 -13.89
CA LEU A 286 2.47 17.84 -14.75
C LEU A 286 3.82 17.11 -14.67
N ASN A 287 4.25 16.71 -13.47
CA ASN A 287 5.44 15.87 -13.31
C ASN A 287 5.36 14.57 -14.09
N GLY A 288 4.26 13.82 -13.95
CA GLY A 288 4.06 12.57 -14.68
C GLY A 288 4.09 12.76 -16.20
N GLN A 289 3.43 13.80 -16.70
CA GLN A 289 3.45 14.15 -18.12
C GLN A 289 4.86 14.54 -18.59
N ALA A 290 5.61 15.29 -17.78
CA ALA A 290 6.96 15.73 -18.12
C ALA A 290 7.93 14.56 -18.19
N TYR A 291 7.83 13.60 -17.25
CA TYR A 291 8.61 12.36 -17.32
C TYR A 291 8.22 11.50 -18.53
N ALA A 292 6.93 11.36 -18.83
CA ALA A 292 6.49 10.61 -20.00
C ALA A 292 7.04 11.23 -21.30
N LEU A 293 7.02 12.56 -21.40
CA LEU A 293 7.61 13.28 -22.53
C LEU A 293 9.14 13.13 -22.57
N ALA A 294 9.84 13.28 -21.44
CA ALA A 294 11.28 13.10 -21.34
C ALA A 294 11.72 11.68 -21.73
N ILE A 295 10.98 10.64 -21.30
CA ILE A 295 11.19 9.25 -21.73
C ILE A 295 11.06 9.15 -23.25
N LYS A 296 9.97 9.67 -23.82
CA LYS A 296 9.75 9.66 -25.28
C LYS A 296 10.89 10.34 -26.05
N GLN A 297 11.40 11.46 -25.54
CA GLN A 297 12.52 12.20 -26.13
C GLN A 297 13.87 11.47 -25.98
N THR A 298 14.01 10.61 -24.97
CA THR A 298 15.23 9.87 -24.68
C THR A 298 15.32 8.53 -25.44
N ILE A 299 14.18 7.92 -25.81
CA ILE A 299 14.12 6.66 -26.59
C ILE A 299 15.07 6.65 -27.80
N PRO A 300 15.15 7.68 -28.66
CA PRO A 300 16.07 7.69 -29.80
C PRO A 300 17.54 7.54 -29.38
N LYS A 301 17.97 8.20 -28.30
CA LYS A 301 19.34 8.09 -27.78
C LYS A 301 19.63 6.69 -27.23
N LEU A 302 18.64 6.04 -26.63
CA LEU A 302 18.78 4.66 -26.14
C LEU A 302 18.95 3.66 -27.27
N MET A 303 18.18 3.83 -28.35
CA MET A 303 18.34 3.02 -29.55
C MET A 303 19.74 3.17 -30.18
N GLU A 304 20.44 4.28 -29.94
CA GLU A 304 21.84 4.44 -30.37
C GLU A 304 22.82 3.70 -29.46
N VAL A 305 22.57 3.66 -28.16
CA VAL A 305 23.38 2.92 -27.17
C VAL A 305 23.24 1.39 -27.34
N GLU A 306 22.15 0.94 -27.94
CA GLU A 306 21.90 -0.47 -28.29
C GLU A 306 22.52 -0.91 -29.63
N LYS A 307 23.09 0.01 -30.42
CA LYS A 307 23.70 -0.33 -31.72
C LYS A 307 25.01 -1.11 -31.54
N PRO A 308 25.34 -2.06 -32.44
CA PRO A 308 26.63 -2.73 -32.45
C PRO A 308 27.79 -1.71 -32.51
N GLY A 309 28.68 -1.73 -31.52
CA GLY A 309 29.83 -0.83 -31.42
C GLY A 309 29.61 0.44 -30.58
N ALA A 310 28.40 0.67 -30.05
CA ALA A 310 28.15 1.75 -29.10
C ALA A 310 28.82 1.48 -27.74
N ASN A 311 29.39 2.53 -27.13
CA ASN A 311 30.06 2.42 -25.84
C ASN A 311 29.10 2.74 -24.68
N ILE A 312 28.40 1.70 -24.21
CA ILE A 312 27.47 1.76 -23.07
C ILE A 312 28.16 2.34 -21.82
N GLU A 313 29.43 2.00 -21.61
CA GLU A 313 30.19 2.48 -20.47
C GLU A 313 30.41 3.99 -20.51
N THR A 314 30.82 4.54 -21.66
CA THR A 314 30.94 6.00 -21.82
C THR A 314 29.60 6.70 -21.60
N ALA A 315 28.52 6.17 -22.19
CA ALA A 315 27.18 6.73 -22.00
C ALA A 315 26.75 6.76 -20.52
N PHE A 316 27.13 5.73 -19.75
CA PHE A 316 26.84 5.67 -18.32
C PHE A 316 27.62 6.70 -17.52
N LEU A 317 28.93 6.81 -17.77
CA LEU A 317 29.78 7.79 -17.11
C LEU A 317 29.31 9.22 -17.39
N ASP A 318 28.94 9.51 -18.64
CA ASP A 318 28.39 10.81 -19.02
C ASP A 318 27.04 11.08 -18.35
N ALA A 319 26.16 10.08 -18.26
CA ALA A 319 24.86 10.23 -17.59
C ALA A 319 25.00 10.47 -16.08
N VAL A 320 25.96 9.81 -15.43
CA VAL A 320 26.30 10.04 -14.02
C VAL A 320 26.75 11.48 -13.79
N ASN A 321 27.67 11.98 -14.62
CA ASN A 321 28.17 13.35 -14.50
C ASN A 321 27.06 14.38 -14.72
N LYS A 322 26.25 14.20 -15.77
CA LYS A 322 25.09 15.08 -16.02
C LYS A 322 24.11 15.08 -14.85
N TYR A 323 23.76 13.92 -14.30
CA TYR A 323 22.86 13.84 -13.16
C TYR A 323 23.41 14.64 -11.96
N TRP A 324 24.71 14.48 -11.68
CA TRP A 324 25.38 15.18 -10.59
C TRP A 324 25.38 16.70 -10.78
N ASP A 325 25.78 17.14 -11.97
CA ASP A 325 25.84 18.57 -12.30
C ASP A 325 24.45 19.21 -12.31
N TYR A 326 23.41 18.48 -12.73
CA TYR A 326 22.05 19.01 -12.83
C TYR A 326 21.28 19.02 -11.52
N TYR A 327 21.42 17.99 -10.67
CA TYR A 327 20.54 17.81 -9.50
C TYR A 327 21.24 17.88 -8.15
N ILE A 328 22.57 17.70 -8.09
CA ILE A 328 23.30 17.64 -6.82
C ILE A 328 24.09 18.92 -6.57
N LEU A 329 24.84 19.42 -7.56
CA LEU A 329 25.69 20.62 -7.38
C LEU A 329 24.92 21.93 -7.34
N GLN A 330 23.64 21.88 -7.67
CA GLN A 330 22.74 23.03 -7.69
C GLN A 330 21.36 22.61 -7.17
N ALA A 331 20.51 23.59 -6.88
CA ALA A 331 19.12 23.32 -6.52
C ALA A 331 18.44 22.53 -7.65
N ASP A 332 17.83 21.39 -7.31
CA ASP A 332 17.17 20.52 -8.29
C ASP A 332 16.09 21.29 -9.06
N PRO A 333 16.28 21.57 -10.36
CA PRO A 333 15.35 22.37 -11.16
C PRO A 333 14.02 21.65 -11.41
N SER A 334 13.93 20.35 -11.10
CA SER A 334 12.68 19.59 -11.19
C SER A 334 11.76 19.79 -9.98
N LYS A 335 12.26 20.36 -8.87
CA LYS A 335 11.44 20.75 -7.72
C LYS A 335 10.55 21.97 -8.04
N ASP A 336 10.98 22.82 -8.96
CA ASP A 336 10.15 23.90 -9.49
C ASP A 336 9.23 23.36 -10.59
N ILE A 337 7.92 23.54 -10.40
CA ILE A 337 6.91 23.19 -11.40
C ILE A 337 6.41 24.48 -12.03
N ASN A 338 6.70 24.65 -13.32
CA ASN A 338 6.07 25.66 -14.15
C ASN A 338 5.12 24.99 -15.15
N GLU A 339 4.37 25.78 -15.93
CA GLU A 339 3.40 25.25 -16.89
C GLU A 339 4.01 24.95 -18.27
N ASP A 340 5.33 25.13 -18.45
CA ASP A 340 6.02 24.82 -19.70
C ASP A 340 6.43 23.34 -19.72
N MET A 341 5.56 22.51 -20.30
CA MET A 341 5.77 21.07 -20.40
C MET A 341 7.06 20.66 -21.11
N GLU A 342 7.52 21.43 -22.10
CA GLU A 342 8.75 21.12 -22.83
C GLU A 342 9.95 21.43 -21.95
N GLN A 343 9.97 22.60 -21.29
CA GLN A 343 11.00 22.93 -20.32
C GLN A 343 11.04 21.92 -19.17
N MET A 344 9.88 21.56 -18.63
CA MET A 344 9.78 20.52 -17.60
C MET A 344 10.41 19.22 -18.12
N ALA A 345 10.01 18.73 -19.30
CA ALA A 345 10.59 17.51 -19.86
C ALA A 345 12.12 17.60 -19.97
N GLN A 346 12.67 18.71 -20.48
CA GLN A 346 14.11 18.92 -20.59
C GLN A 346 14.84 18.78 -19.25
N THR A 347 14.28 19.36 -18.17
CA THR A 347 14.88 19.24 -16.83
C THR A 347 14.77 17.83 -16.23
N ARG A 348 13.92 16.93 -16.76
CA ARG A 348 13.82 15.52 -16.32
C ARG A 348 14.71 14.57 -17.14
N ILE A 349 15.20 15.01 -18.31
CA ILE A 349 16.02 14.16 -19.21
C ILE A 349 17.26 13.59 -18.52
N PRO A 350 18.10 14.34 -17.78
CA PRO A 350 19.30 13.77 -17.17
C PRO A 350 19.01 12.59 -16.23
N ARG A 351 17.91 12.65 -15.47
CA ARG A 351 17.44 11.56 -14.59
C ARG A 351 16.97 10.34 -15.40
N VAL A 352 16.19 10.58 -16.45
CA VAL A 352 15.71 9.53 -17.36
C VAL A 352 16.88 8.87 -18.10
N GLU A 353 17.84 9.65 -18.61
CA GLU A 353 19.05 9.15 -19.28
C GLU A 353 19.82 8.21 -18.35
N LEU A 354 20.09 8.63 -17.11
CA LEU A 354 20.80 7.79 -16.13
C LEU A 354 20.05 6.49 -15.83
N ALA A 355 18.75 6.56 -15.55
CA ALA A 355 17.94 5.38 -15.25
C ALA A 355 17.93 4.36 -16.40
N MET A 356 17.75 4.84 -17.63
CA MET A 356 17.67 3.98 -18.81
C MET A 356 19.04 3.39 -19.19
N VAL A 357 20.12 4.18 -19.13
CA VAL A 357 21.48 3.66 -19.41
C VAL A 357 21.92 2.67 -18.33
N SER A 358 21.60 2.92 -17.06
CA SER A 358 21.87 1.97 -15.95
C SER A 358 21.12 0.65 -16.14
N THR A 359 19.88 0.73 -16.64
CA THR A 359 19.08 -0.45 -17.00
C THR A 359 19.72 -1.21 -18.16
N ASN A 360 20.29 -0.52 -19.16
CA ASN A 360 21.05 -1.15 -20.24
C ASN A 360 22.38 -1.78 -19.78
N ILE A 361 23.04 -1.23 -18.75
CA ILE A 361 24.20 -1.89 -18.14
C ILE A 361 23.83 -3.27 -17.62
N LEU A 362 22.61 -3.49 -17.10
CA LEU A 362 22.19 -4.83 -16.67
C LEU A 362 22.44 -5.83 -17.78
N LEU A 363 22.11 -5.52 -19.04
CA LEU A 363 22.27 -6.43 -20.18
C LEU A 363 23.74 -6.74 -20.53
N ASN A 364 24.71 -5.98 -20.00
CA ASN A 364 26.14 -6.23 -20.14
C ASN A 364 26.73 -6.78 -18.82
N SER A 365 27.03 -8.08 -18.78
CA SER A 365 27.49 -8.73 -17.55
C SER A 365 28.80 -8.19 -17.00
N GLN A 366 29.72 -7.74 -17.86
CA GLN A 366 31.01 -7.18 -17.43
C GLN A 366 30.82 -5.81 -16.76
N LEU A 367 30.04 -4.94 -17.37
CA LEU A 367 29.77 -3.61 -16.82
C LEU A 367 28.89 -3.68 -15.57
N CYS A 368 27.91 -4.59 -15.54
CA CYS A 368 27.09 -4.85 -14.36
C CYS A 368 27.95 -5.29 -13.16
N SER A 369 28.90 -6.20 -13.37
CA SER A 369 29.86 -6.60 -12.34
C SER A 369 30.77 -5.44 -11.93
N LYS A 370 31.28 -4.67 -12.90
CA LYS A 370 32.20 -3.55 -12.65
C LYS A 370 31.58 -2.43 -11.82
N TYR A 371 30.39 -1.95 -12.20
CA TYR A 371 29.80 -0.76 -11.60
C TYR A 371 28.87 -1.09 -10.43
N PHE A 372 28.07 -2.15 -10.54
CA PHE A 372 27.09 -2.50 -9.51
C PHE A 372 27.58 -3.57 -8.55
N ASN A 373 28.74 -4.19 -8.82
CA ASN A 373 29.28 -5.29 -8.03
C ASN A 373 28.26 -6.44 -7.85
N ARG A 374 27.53 -6.76 -8.93
CA ARG A 374 26.51 -7.82 -8.97
C ARG A 374 26.72 -8.73 -10.18
N ASN A 375 26.43 -10.02 -9.98
CA ASN A 375 26.54 -11.06 -10.99
C ASN A 375 25.19 -11.78 -11.15
N PHE A 376 24.28 -11.16 -11.90
CA PHE A 376 22.98 -11.76 -12.21
C PHE A 376 23.06 -12.73 -13.39
N SER A 377 22.24 -13.78 -13.40
CA SER A 377 22.07 -14.65 -14.58
C SER A 377 21.36 -13.91 -15.72
N SER A 378 21.40 -14.43 -16.96
CA SER A 378 20.69 -13.79 -18.09
C SER A 378 19.18 -13.66 -17.84
N LYS A 379 18.57 -14.64 -17.16
CA LYS A 379 17.13 -14.62 -16.84
C LYS A 379 16.82 -13.59 -15.76
N GLN A 380 17.67 -13.51 -14.73
CA GLN A 380 17.53 -12.54 -13.64
C GLN A 380 17.68 -11.11 -14.15
N ARG A 381 18.65 -10.86 -15.04
CA ARG A 381 18.78 -9.57 -15.72
C ARG A 381 17.54 -9.18 -16.52
N GLN A 382 16.96 -10.13 -17.26
CA GLN A 382 15.71 -9.88 -17.99
C GLN A 382 14.53 -9.59 -17.06
N ALA A 383 14.45 -10.25 -15.90
CA ALA A 383 13.43 -9.96 -14.91
C ALA A 383 13.58 -8.54 -14.34
N LEU A 384 14.80 -8.15 -13.97
CA LEU A 384 15.08 -6.78 -13.50
C LEU A 384 14.82 -5.73 -14.59
N PHE A 385 15.24 -6.00 -15.83
CA PHE A 385 15.16 -5.03 -16.94
C PHE A 385 13.73 -4.52 -17.20
N LYS A 386 12.71 -5.35 -16.99
CA LYS A 386 11.30 -4.99 -17.25
C LYS A 386 10.85 -3.77 -16.45
N ASP A 387 11.25 -3.69 -15.19
CA ASP A 387 10.72 -2.71 -14.23
C ASP A 387 11.80 -1.77 -13.67
N ALA A 388 13.07 -1.98 -14.02
CA ALA A 388 14.20 -1.23 -13.48
C ALA A 388 14.14 0.25 -13.83
N ALA A 389 13.86 0.60 -15.09
CA ALA A 389 13.90 1.98 -15.53
C ALA A 389 12.87 2.88 -14.83
N PRO A 390 11.56 2.54 -14.79
CA PRO A 390 10.57 3.32 -14.04
C PRO A 390 10.94 3.48 -12.56
N ARG A 391 11.42 2.41 -11.92
CA ARG A 391 11.83 2.42 -10.51
C ARG A 391 13.03 3.32 -10.26
N LEU A 392 14.04 3.26 -11.13
CA LEU A 392 15.22 4.12 -11.04
C LEU A 392 14.86 5.58 -11.26
N ILE A 393 13.99 5.92 -12.22
CA ILE A 393 13.53 7.30 -12.42
C ILE A 393 12.92 7.86 -11.12
N TYR A 394 12.05 7.09 -10.48
CA TYR A 394 11.39 7.51 -9.25
C TYR A 394 12.37 7.63 -8.08
N THR A 395 13.18 6.61 -7.84
CA THR A 395 14.12 6.59 -6.70
C THR A 395 15.23 7.64 -6.86
N LEU A 396 15.68 7.93 -8.08
CA LEU A 396 16.63 9.03 -8.37
C LEU A 396 16.00 10.42 -8.24
N ALA A 397 14.67 10.55 -8.16
CA ALA A 397 14.03 11.84 -7.86
C ALA A 397 14.07 12.17 -6.37
N GLU A 398 14.05 11.14 -5.53
CA GLU A 398 14.05 11.24 -4.07
C GLU A 398 15.45 11.03 -3.46
N ALA A 399 16.46 10.75 -4.28
CA ALA A 399 17.81 10.46 -3.79
C ALA A 399 18.48 11.72 -3.25
N GLU A 400 19.06 11.61 -2.06
CA GLU A 400 19.88 12.66 -1.45
C GLU A 400 21.36 12.25 -1.49
N PHE A 401 22.19 13.12 -2.04
CA PHE A 401 23.64 12.95 -2.12
C PHE A 401 24.33 14.19 -1.54
N ASP A 402 25.48 13.98 -0.90
CA ASP A 402 26.30 15.09 -0.42
C ASP A 402 26.95 15.82 -1.61
N PRO A 403 26.67 17.12 -1.84
CA PRO A 403 27.28 17.88 -2.92
C PRO A 403 28.80 18.06 -2.78
N ALA A 404 29.37 17.80 -1.59
CA ALA A 404 30.81 17.87 -1.34
C ALA A 404 31.59 16.64 -1.83
N VAL A 405 30.93 15.58 -2.33
CA VAL A 405 31.60 14.39 -2.85
C VAL A 405 32.54 14.74 -4.02
N PRO A 406 33.82 14.33 -3.97
CA PRO A 406 34.80 14.55 -5.03
C PRO A 406 34.37 13.98 -6.38
N ALA A 407 34.79 14.61 -7.48
CA ALA A 407 34.38 14.24 -8.83
C ALA A 407 34.71 12.78 -9.21
N ASP A 408 35.82 12.27 -8.72
CA ASP A 408 36.30 10.90 -8.91
C ASP A 408 35.53 9.86 -8.09
N GLU A 409 34.79 10.27 -7.06
CA GLU A 409 33.96 9.38 -6.21
C GLU A 409 32.48 9.35 -6.64
N ARG A 410 32.01 10.32 -7.43
CA ARG A 410 30.60 10.43 -7.88
C ARG A 410 30.05 9.15 -8.50
N ILE A 411 30.85 8.51 -9.36
CA ILE A 411 30.49 7.27 -10.05
C ILE A 411 30.26 6.15 -9.04
N TYR A 412 31.13 6.04 -8.02
CA TYR A 412 30.98 5.03 -6.98
C TYR A 412 29.69 5.23 -6.19
N HIS A 413 29.41 6.46 -5.73
CA HIS A 413 28.21 6.75 -4.94
C HIS A 413 26.91 6.48 -5.70
N LEU A 414 26.80 6.94 -6.95
CA LEU A 414 25.61 6.66 -7.76
C LEU A 414 25.48 5.18 -8.13
N SER A 415 26.59 4.51 -8.44
CA SER A 415 26.56 3.07 -8.74
C SER A 415 26.13 2.25 -7.53
N ALA A 416 26.59 2.62 -6.32
CA ALA A 416 26.17 1.98 -5.08
C ALA A 416 24.68 2.18 -4.79
N PHE A 417 24.15 3.39 -4.99
CA PHE A 417 22.72 3.68 -4.87
C PHE A 417 21.89 2.83 -5.84
N ILE A 418 22.26 2.82 -7.12
CA ILE A 418 21.57 2.03 -8.16
C ILE A 418 21.64 0.53 -7.85
N ALA A 419 22.79 0.03 -7.39
CA ALA A 419 22.93 -1.38 -6.99
C ALA A 419 21.97 -1.75 -5.86
N GLY A 420 21.83 -0.89 -4.85
CA GLY A 420 20.85 -1.08 -3.78
C GLY A 420 19.41 -1.15 -4.28
N GLN A 421 19.06 -0.38 -5.32
CA GLN A 421 17.74 -0.48 -5.95
C GLN A 421 17.53 -1.80 -6.67
N PHE A 422 18.57 -2.38 -7.30
CA PHE A 422 18.45 -3.71 -7.89
C PHE A 422 18.31 -4.82 -6.85
N ASP A 423 19.00 -4.71 -5.71
CA ASP A 423 18.85 -5.67 -4.62
C ASP A 423 17.43 -5.66 -4.05
N LEU A 424 16.86 -4.48 -3.83
CA LEU A 424 15.50 -4.36 -3.35
C LEU A 424 14.46 -4.87 -4.37
N MET A 425 14.70 -4.68 -5.68
CA MET A 425 13.85 -5.32 -6.70
C MET A 425 13.92 -6.84 -6.65
N LYS A 426 15.12 -7.39 -6.45
CA LYS A 426 15.31 -8.82 -6.29
C LYS A 426 14.51 -9.32 -5.09
N GLU A 427 14.58 -8.66 -3.93
CA GLU A 427 13.82 -9.03 -2.74
C GLU A 427 12.32 -9.08 -3.03
N ILE A 428 11.75 -8.05 -3.67
CA ILE A 428 10.33 -8.00 -4.07
C ILE A 428 9.98 -9.16 -5.02
N LEU A 429 10.84 -9.45 -6.01
CA LEU A 429 10.63 -10.56 -6.93
C LEU A 429 10.74 -11.93 -6.24
N GLU A 430 11.59 -12.07 -5.22
CA GLU A 430 11.70 -13.28 -4.42
C GLU A 430 10.44 -13.50 -3.57
N GLU A 431 9.96 -12.45 -2.90
CA GLU A 431 8.73 -12.48 -2.10
C GLU A 431 7.49 -12.83 -2.93
N THR A 432 7.41 -12.28 -4.13
CA THR A 432 6.30 -12.55 -5.08
C THR A 432 6.49 -13.85 -5.88
N ARG A 433 7.58 -14.60 -5.65
CA ARG A 433 7.94 -15.83 -6.37
C ARG A 433 8.12 -15.66 -7.88
N GLN A 434 8.48 -14.46 -8.30
CA GLN A 434 8.76 -14.11 -9.69
C GLN A 434 10.26 -14.13 -10.02
N TRP A 435 11.12 -14.26 -9.00
CA TRP A 435 12.56 -14.31 -9.20
C TRP A 435 13.01 -15.58 -9.95
N PRO A 436 13.69 -15.45 -11.10
CA PRO A 436 14.19 -16.60 -11.84
C PRO A 436 15.33 -17.30 -11.08
N LYS A 437 15.15 -18.62 -10.87
CA LYS A 437 16.19 -19.50 -10.34
C LYS A 437 17.37 -19.68 -11.28
#